data_AF-A0A2B4EGX0-F1
#
_entry.id   AF-A0A2B4EGX0-F1
#
_cell.length_a   1.000
_cell.length_b   1.000
_cell.length_c   1.000
_cell.angle_alpha   90.00
_cell.angle_beta   90.00
_cell.angle_gamma   90.00
#
_symmetry.space_group_name_H-M   'P 1'
#
loop_
_entity.id
_entity.type
_entity.pdbx_description
1 polymer ?
#
loop_
_entity_poly.entity_id
_entity_poly.type
_entity_poly.pdbx_seq_one_letter_code
_entity_poly.pdbx_strand_id
1 'polypeptide(L)' 'MKEADSLREFDEIIENIDQLTGEDARAFLKLIHGYLSIVEEGDGTFTHSDFVEKISEFYKKDLAKIIELREEMKKSP' A
#
# COMPACT_ATOMS: atom_id res chain seq x y z
N MET A 1 26.72 -3.17 2.58
CA MET A 1 25.76 -3.57 3.63
C MET A 1 24.43 -2.86 3.48
N LYS A 2 24.35 -1.51 3.44
CA LYS A 2 23.07 -0.79 3.28
C LYS A 2 22.30 -1.11 2.00
N GLU A 3 22.98 -1.28 0.86
CA GLU A 3 22.32 -1.57 -0.43
C GLU A 3 21.70 -2.98 -0.49
N ALA A 4 22.31 -3.97 0.17
CA ALA A 4 21.79 -5.34 0.19
C ALA A 4 20.51 -5.45 1.02
N ASP A 5 20.42 -4.73 2.14
CA ASP A 5 19.20 -4.65 2.96
C ASP A 5 18.07 -3.92 2.21
N SER A 6 18.40 -2.85 1.47
CA SER A 6 17.42 -2.14 0.63
C SER A 6 16.87 -3.01 -0.49
N LEU A 7 17.71 -3.82 -1.15
CA LEU A 7 17.23 -4.73 -2.21
C LEU A 7 16.26 -5.78 -1.66
N ARG A 8 16.53 -6.32 -0.46
CA ARG A 8 15.62 -7.28 0.19
C ARG A 8 14.27 -6.66 0.54
N GLU A 9 14.25 -5.43 1.04
CA GLU A 9 13.00 -4.70 1.32
C GLU A 9 12.17 -4.51 0.04
N PHE A 10 12.81 -4.25 -1.10
CA PHE A 10 12.11 -4.17 -2.38
C PHE A 10 11.54 -5.51 -2.83
N ASP A 11 12.31 -6.60 -2.71
CA ASP A 11 11.84 -7.94 -3.08
C ASP A 11 10.61 -8.34 -2.25
N GLU A 12 10.62 -8.06 -0.94
CA GLU A 12 9.48 -8.29 -0.05
C GLU A 12 8.22 -7.48 -0.45
N ILE A 13 8.39 -6.23 -0.91
CA ILE A 13 7.27 -5.41 -1.39
C ILE A 13 6.69 -6.02 -2.67
N ILE A 14 7.52 -6.46 -3.61
CA ILE A 14 7.06 -7.09 -4.86
C ILE A 14 6.32 -8.39 -4.57
N GLU A 15 6.85 -9.25 -3.71
CA GLU A 15 6.17 -10.49 -3.31
C GLU A 15 4.81 -10.25 -2.66
N ASN A 16 4.70 -9.22 -1.81
CA ASN A 16 3.42 -8.83 -1.21
C ASN A 16 2.43 -8.31 -2.25
N ILE A 17 2.88 -7.59 -3.27
CA ILE A 17 2.03 -7.12 -4.38
C ILE A 17 1.47 -8.31 -5.17
N ASP A 18 2.30 -9.32 -5.45
CA ASP A 18 1.89 -10.52 -6.19
C ASP A 18 0.84 -11.36 -5.42
N GLN A 19 0.74 -11.18 -4.11
CA GLN A 19 -0.26 -11.84 -3.26
C GLN A 19 -1.60 -11.07 -3.16
N LEU A 20 -1.71 -9.91 -3.81
CA LEU A 20 -2.96 -9.15 -3.83
C LEU A 20 -4.05 -9.90 -4.60
N THR A 21 -5.25 -9.96 -4.01
CA THR A 21 -6.44 -10.45 -4.70
C THR A 21 -7.04 -9.35 -5.57
N GLY A 22 -7.95 -9.74 -6.47
CA GLY A 22 -8.70 -8.76 -7.27
C GLY A 22 -9.58 -7.81 -6.43
N GLU A 23 -9.97 -8.22 -5.22
CA GLU A 23 -10.70 -7.35 -4.30
C GLU A 23 -9.78 -6.29 -3.68
N ASP A 24 -8.57 -6.68 -3.28
CA ASP A 24 -7.58 -5.75 -2.73
C ASP A 24 -7.14 -4.72 -3.75
N ALA A 25 -6.86 -5.15 -4.98
CA ALA A 25 -6.50 -4.24 -6.07
C ALA A 25 -7.63 -3.21 -6.32
N ARG A 26 -8.89 -3.64 -6.23
CA ARG A 26 -10.05 -2.75 -6.37
C ARG A 26 -10.20 -1.78 -5.20
N ALA A 27 -9.98 -2.24 -3.97
CA ALA A 27 -10.00 -1.39 -2.78
C ALA A 27 -8.86 -0.37 -2.83
N PHE A 28 -7.68 -0.80 -3.24
CA PHE A 28 -6.50 0.04 -3.38
C PHE A 28 -6.67 1.10 -4.47
N LEU A 29 -7.28 0.75 -5.61
CA LEU A 29 -7.62 1.72 -6.65
C LEU A 29 -8.58 2.80 -6.13
N LYS A 30 -9.59 2.42 -5.33
CA LYS A 30 -10.49 3.38 -4.68
C LYS A 30 -9.75 4.28 -3.69
N LEU A 31 -8.81 3.73 -2.92
CA LEU A 31 -7.97 4.47 -1.99
C LEU A 31 -7.14 5.53 -2.71
N ILE A 32 -6.44 5.14 -3.78
CA ILE A 32 -5.65 6.06 -4.63
C ILE A 32 -6.55 7.17 -5.18
N HIS A 33 -7.70 6.80 -5.75
CA HIS A 33 -8.62 7.77 -6.32
C HIS A 33 -9.14 8.76 -5.25
N GLY A 34 -9.41 8.29 -4.03
CA GLY A 34 -9.81 9.13 -2.92
C GLY A 34 -8.75 10.17 -2.57
N TYR A 35 -7.48 9.75 -2.44
CA TYR A 35 -6.40 10.69 -2.16
C TYR A 35 -6.13 11.66 -3.31
N LEU A 36 -6.25 11.23 -4.57
CA LEU A 36 -6.11 12.12 -5.73
C LEU A 36 -7.17 13.24 -5.73
N SER A 37 -8.43 12.91 -5.43
CA SER A 37 -9.49 13.93 -5.29
C SER A 37 -9.16 14.92 -4.15
N ILE A 38 -8.57 14.47 -3.05
CA ILE A 38 -8.11 15.39 -1.98
C ILE A 38 -7.00 16.32 -2.49
N VAL A 39 -6.03 15.80 -3.26
CA VAL A 39 -4.94 16.59 -3.83
C VAL A 39 -5.45 17.62 -4.85
N GLU A 40 -6.40 17.22 -5.71
CA GLU A 40 -6.88 18.04 -6.84
C GLU A 40 -7.95 19.05 -6.43
N GLU A 41 -8.86 18.66 -5.54
CA GLU A 41 -10.07 19.42 -5.21
C GLU A 41 -10.07 19.96 -3.78
N GLY A 42 -9.07 19.58 -2.97
CA GLY A 42 -8.94 20.00 -1.57
C GLY A 42 -8.50 21.46 -1.39
N ASP A 43 -8.29 21.84 -0.14
CA ASP A 43 -7.86 23.19 0.26
C ASP A 43 -6.34 23.43 0.05
N GLY A 44 -5.64 22.48 -0.56
CA GLY A 44 -4.20 22.54 -0.81
C GLY A 44 -3.33 22.16 0.39
N THR A 45 -3.91 21.73 1.52
CA THR A 45 -3.14 21.26 2.69
C THR A 45 -2.50 19.89 2.47
N PHE A 46 -3.10 19.05 1.61
CA PHE A 46 -2.59 17.75 1.24
C PHE A 46 -2.04 17.80 -0.19
N THR A 47 -0.73 17.61 -0.33
CA THR A 47 -0.01 17.83 -1.58
C THR A 47 0.22 16.54 -2.36
N HIS A 48 0.67 16.68 -3.61
CA HIS A 48 1.16 15.56 -4.41
C HIS A 48 2.30 14.79 -3.72
N SER A 49 3.15 15.48 -2.95
CA SER A 49 4.23 14.85 -2.20
C SER A 49 3.68 13.98 -1.08
N ASP A 50 2.70 14.50 -0.32
CA ASP A 50 2.03 13.76 0.75
C ASP A 50 1.30 12.53 0.21
N PHE A 51 0.67 12.66 -0.96
CA PHE A 51 0.08 11.53 -1.67
C PHE A 51 1.11 10.43 -1.98
N VAL A 52 2.23 10.80 -2.63
CA VAL A 52 3.28 9.82 -2.98
C VAL A 52 3.86 9.17 -1.74
N GLU A 53 4.10 9.93 -0.68
CA GLU A 53 4.56 9.40 0.60
C GLU A 53 3.55 8.41 1.19
N LYS A 54 2.27 8.78 1.25
CA LYS A 54 1.22 7.94 1.84
C LYS A 54 1.04 6.61 1.11
N ILE A 55 1.03 6.65 -0.22
CA ILE A 55 0.95 5.45 -1.05
C ILE A 55 2.20 4.59 -0.89
N SER A 56 3.38 5.20 -0.85
CA SER A 56 4.64 4.48 -0.66
C SER A 56 4.73 3.82 0.71
N GLU A 57 4.29 4.49 1.78
CA GLU A 57 4.25 3.93 3.13
C GLU A 57 3.32 2.71 3.21
N PHE A 58 2.17 2.77 2.54
CA PHE A 58 1.24 1.65 2.51
C PHE A 58 1.89 0.38 1.95
N TYR A 59 2.56 0.50 0.79
CA TYR A 59 3.28 -0.61 0.18
C TYR A 59 4.41 -1.16 1.06
N LYS A 60 5.13 -0.29 1.76
CA LYS A 60 6.28 -0.66 2.59
C LYS A 60 5.89 -1.29 3.93
N LYS A 61 4.83 -0.79 4.57
CA LYS A 61 4.56 -1.09 5.99
C LYS A 61 3.24 -1.81 6.23
N ASP A 62 2.23 -1.58 5.39
CA ASP A 62 0.86 -1.95 5.71
C ASP A 62 0.32 -3.07 4.82
N LEU A 63 0.87 -3.22 3.60
CA LEU A 63 0.48 -4.27 2.67
C LEU A 63 0.65 -5.68 3.26
N ALA A 64 1.82 -5.95 3.85
CA ALA A 64 2.11 -7.23 4.51
C ALA A 64 1.09 -7.53 5.63
N LYS A 65 0.76 -6.54 6.46
CA LYS A 65 -0.22 -6.70 7.55
C LYS A 65 -1.61 -7.04 7.03
N ILE A 66 -2.03 -6.43 5.92
CA ILE A 66 -3.35 -6.68 5.32
C ILE A 66 -3.44 -8.14 4.82
N ILE A 67 -2.37 -8.63 4.20
CA ILE A 67 -2.28 -10.02 3.73
C ILE A 67 -2.33 -10.98 4.92
N GLU A 68 -1.54 -10.72 5.97
CA GLU A 68 -1.53 -11.53 7.19
C GLU A 68 -2.91 -11.58 7.85
N LEU A 69 -3.55 -10.42 8.07
CA LEU A 69 -4.89 -10.34 8.67
C LEU A 69 -5.93 -11.12 7.85
N ARG A 70 -5.85 -11.09 6.52
CA ARG A 70 -6.76 -11.86 5.67
C ARG A 70 -6.54 -13.36 5.83
N GLU A 71 -5.29 -13.80 5.85
CA GLU A 71 -4.97 -15.22 6.07
C GLU A 71 -5.38 -15.70 7.47
N GLU A 72 -5.33 -14.83 8.48
CA GLU A 72 -5.87 -15.11 9.81
C GLU A 72 -7.41 -15.22 9.80
N MET A 73 -8.09 -14.30 9.11
CA MET A 73 -9.55 -14.35 8.97
C MET A 73 -10.03 -15.60 8.24
N LYS A 74 -9.26 -16.14 7.29
CA LYS A 74 -9.57 -17.44 6.65
C LYS A 74 -9.46 -18.64 7.60
N LYS A 75 -8.67 -18.52 8.67
CA LYS A 75 -8.45 -19.61 9.66
C LYS A 75 -9.48 -19.61 10.78
N SER A 76 -10.17 -18.49 11.03
CA SER A 76 -11.27 -18.42 11.98
C SER A 76 -12.59 -18.79 11.29
N PRO A 77 -13.33 -19.81 11.76
CA PRO A 77 -14.59 -20.28 11.16
C PRO A 77 -15.73 -19.26 11.18
#